data_AF-A0A383V5C4-F1
#
_entry.id   AF-A0A383V5C4-F1
#
_cell.length_a   1.000
_cell.length_b   1.000
_cell.length_c   1.000
_cell.angle_alpha   90.00
_cell.angle_beta   90.00
_cell.angle_gamma   90.00
#
_symmetry.space_group_name_H-M   'P 1'
#
loop_
_entity.id
_entity.type
_entity.pdbx_description
1 polymer ?
#
loop_
_entity_poly.entity_id
_entity_poly.type
_entity_poly.pdbx_seq_one_letter_code
_entity_poly.pdbx_strand_id
1 'polypeptide(L)'
;MSSSAASMGEKITEADKLMKKANKYWQPSLMDFRLKPDWEAAAPLFEKAALLYKQVGQLEKARAAYERAAQSQERIGSVWHAAKHLETCGAISKDLGQFEQMAEFYRQAGNYFAQAGRISAAADALARGAKALEDKAPAEASALYGEALEQYESDGKEAQATDVFRQAIALLVKRQYESDGKEVHATDVFRQAIALLVKRQVGCQAAAARCWQGSVGVILAATAAAAAAAAAAAATVM
;
A
#
# COMPACT_ATOMS: atom_id res chain seq x y z
N MET A 1 -34.55 -16.73 0.80
CA MET A 1 -33.77 -15.47 0.67
C MET A 1 -34.15 -14.39 1.70
N SER A 2 -35.21 -14.54 2.51
CA SER A 2 -35.63 -13.53 3.51
C SER A 2 -34.84 -13.53 4.82
N SER A 3 -34.21 -14.64 5.21
CA SER A 3 -33.44 -14.75 6.46
C SER A 3 -32.11 -13.98 6.45
N SER A 4 -31.42 -13.90 5.30
CA SER A 4 -30.12 -13.21 5.19
C SER A 4 -30.26 -11.69 5.28
N ALA A 5 -31.28 -11.10 4.64
CA ALA A 5 -31.55 -9.66 4.69
C ALA A 5 -31.96 -9.18 6.09
N ALA A 6 -32.74 -9.98 6.83
CA ALA A 6 -33.09 -9.69 8.22
C ALA A 6 -31.83 -9.65 9.12
N SER A 7 -30.93 -10.63 8.96
CA SER A 7 -29.66 -10.67 9.70
C SER A 7 -28.73 -9.50 9.37
N MET A 8 -28.74 -9.00 8.13
CA MET A 8 -27.94 -7.83 7.74
C MET A 8 -28.51 -6.53 8.32
N GLY A 9 -29.84 -6.39 8.36
CA GLY A 9 -30.50 -5.27 9.01
C GLY A 9 -30.17 -5.19 10.50
N GLU A 10 -30.22 -6.32 11.21
CA GLU A 10 -29.83 -6.41 12.61
C GLU A 10 -28.38 -5.96 12.83
N LYS A 11 -27.44 -6.46 12.02
CA LYS A 11 -26.02 -6.06 12.07
C LYS A 11 -25.81 -4.56 11.85
N ILE A 12 -26.56 -3.93 10.94
CA ILE A 12 -26.49 -2.46 10.73
C ILE A 12 -26.95 -1.75 12.00
N THR A 13 -28.08 -2.17 12.58
CA THR A 13 -28.59 -1.51 13.80
C THR A 13 -27.66 -1.72 15.00
N GLU A 14 -27.00 -2.87 15.09
CA GLU A 14 -25.99 -3.15 16.10
C GLU A 14 -24.76 -2.27 15.90
N ALA A 15 -24.25 -2.18 14.66
CA ALA A 15 -23.15 -1.30 14.31
C ALA A 15 -23.46 0.17 14.63
N ASP A 16 -24.66 0.66 14.30
CA ASP A 16 -25.10 2.01 14.61
C ASP A 16 -25.17 2.26 16.14
N LYS A 17 -25.62 1.27 16.92
CA LYS A 17 -25.61 1.34 18.40
C LYS A 17 -24.18 1.41 18.93
N LEU A 18 -23.26 0.60 18.40
CA LEU A 18 -21.85 0.60 18.78
C LEU A 18 -21.18 1.94 18.42
N MET A 19 -21.46 2.49 17.24
CA MET A 19 -20.98 3.82 16.84
C MET A 19 -21.46 4.92 17.79
N LYS A 20 -22.73 4.91 18.17
CA LYS A 20 -23.28 5.90 19.12
C LYS A 20 -22.62 5.78 20.49
N LYS A 21 -22.42 4.56 21.00
CA LYS A 21 -21.72 4.30 22.25
C LYS A 21 -20.26 4.78 22.17
N ALA A 22 -19.54 4.41 21.11
CA ALA A 22 -18.17 4.83 20.88
C ALA A 22 -18.04 6.36 20.81
N ASN A 23 -18.95 7.04 20.11
CA ASN A 23 -18.97 8.51 20.05
C ASN A 23 -19.23 9.16 21.41
N LYS A 24 -20.08 8.56 22.25
CA LYS A 24 -20.27 9.02 23.64
C LYS A 24 -18.95 8.94 24.41
N TYR A 25 -18.14 7.89 24.20
CA TYR A 25 -16.82 7.75 24.81
C TYR A 25 -15.74 8.65 24.18
N TRP A 26 -15.88 8.99 22.91
CA TRP A 26 -14.95 9.81 22.13
C TRP A 26 -15.08 11.32 22.41
N GLN A 27 -16.22 11.79 22.92
CA GLN A 27 -16.44 13.21 23.25
C GLN A 27 -16.43 13.44 24.76
N PRO A 28 -15.82 14.53 25.27
CA PRO A 28 -15.96 14.87 26.68
C PRO A 28 -17.43 15.16 26.98
N SER A 29 -17.92 14.69 28.14
CA SER A 29 -19.32 14.85 28.54
C SER A 29 -19.36 15.41 29.95
N LEU A 30 -19.77 16.67 30.07
CA LEU A 30 -19.95 17.32 31.38
C LEU A 30 -21.09 16.67 32.17
N MET A 31 -22.14 16.18 31.48
CA MET A 31 -23.29 15.54 32.10
C MET A 31 -22.95 14.16 32.70
N ASP A 32 -21.96 13.46 32.13
CA ASP A 32 -21.45 12.20 32.67
C ASP A 32 -20.16 12.40 33.52
N PHE A 33 -19.88 13.63 33.98
CA PHE A 33 -18.67 13.99 34.75
C PHE A 33 -17.33 13.61 34.09
N ARG A 34 -17.30 13.52 32.76
CA ARG A 34 -16.16 13.02 31.99
C ARG A 34 -15.46 14.16 31.27
N LEU A 35 -14.49 14.74 31.98
CA LEU A 35 -13.72 15.91 31.55
C LEU A 35 -12.70 15.61 30.44
N LYS A 36 -12.34 14.34 30.24
CA LYS A 36 -11.47 13.88 29.15
C LYS A 36 -12.14 12.74 28.38
N PRO A 37 -11.98 12.68 27.05
CA PRO A 37 -12.39 11.52 26.28
C PRO A 37 -11.68 10.24 26.73
N ASP A 38 -12.40 9.13 26.65
CA ASP A 38 -11.86 7.80 26.93
C ASP A 38 -11.63 7.11 25.59
N TRP A 39 -10.44 7.32 25.05
CA TRP A 39 -10.04 6.77 23.76
C TRP A 39 -9.86 5.24 23.84
N GLU A 40 -9.41 4.71 24.98
CA GLU A 40 -9.18 3.27 25.19
C GLU A 40 -10.48 2.47 25.14
N ALA A 41 -11.56 3.00 25.74
CA ALA A 41 -12.88 2.40 25.64
C ALA A 41 -13.52 2.60 24.24
N ALA A 42 -13.22 3.72 23.58
CA ALA A 42 -13.82 4.06 22.29
C ALA A 42 -13.24 3.26 21.10
N ALA A 43 -11.92 3.07 21.06
CA ALA A 43 -11.23 2.41 19.94
C ALA A 43 -11.78 1.01 19.59
N PRO A 44 -11.92 0.05 20.53
CA PRO A 44 -12.42 -1.28 20.22
C PRO A 44 -13.91 -1.27 19.83
N LEU A 45 -14.68 -0.28 20.28
CA LEU A 45 -16.08 -0.12 19.88
C LEU A 45 -16.20 0.36 18.44
N PHE A 46 -15.34 1.30 18.03
CA PHE A 46 -15.25 1.74 16.64
C PHE A 46 -14.81 0.60 15.71
N GLU A 47 -13.80 -0.18 16.10
CA GLU A 47 -13.32 -1.33 15.33
C GLU A 47 -14.43 -2.38 15.11
N LYS A 48 -15.16 -2.74 16.19
CA LYS A 48 -16.29 -3.69 16.09
C LYS A 48 -17.38 -3.18 15.16
N ALA A 49 -17.76 -1.90 15.28
CA ALA A 49 -18.74 -1.30 14.39
C ALA A 49 -18.25 -1.31 12.93
N ALA A 50 -16.98 -0.99 12.70
CA ALA A 50 -16.38 -0.98 11.37
C ALA A 50 -16.39 -2.38 10.71
N LEU A 51 -16.08 -3.42 11.48
CA LEU A 51 -16.14 -4.81 11.02
C LEU A 51 -17.58 -5.21 10.60
N LEU A 52 -18.58 -4.84 11.41
CA LEU A 52 -19.98 -5.10 11.08
C LEU A 52 -20.42 -4.36 9.82
N TYR A 53 -20.08 -3.08 9.67
CA TYR A 53 -20.37 -2.34 8.43
C TYR A 53 -19.69 -2.96 7.21
N LYS A 54 -18.44 -3.42 7.35
CA LYS A 54 -17.72 -4.10 6.27
C LYS A 54 -18.41 -5.41 5.87
N GLN A 55 -18.88 -6.21 6.83
CA GLN A 55 -19.62 -7.46 6.55
C GLN A 55 -20.92 -7.22 5.80
N VAL A 56 -21.59 -6.08 6.04
CA VAL A 56 -22.85 -5.73 5.38
C VAL A 56 -22.61 -4.97 4.06
N GLY A 57 -21.36 -4.67 3.71
CA GLY A 57 -21.01 -3.94 2.48
C GLY A 57 -21.19 -2.42 2.57
N GLN A 58 -21.44 -1.87 3.76
CA GLN A 58 -21.49 -0.43 4.00
C GLN A 58 -20.08 0.15 4.14
N LEU A 59 -19.33 0.14 3.03
CA LEU A 59 -17.90 0.46 2.99
C LEU A 59 -17.58 1.89 3.46
N GLU A 60 -18.38 2.89 3.09
CA GLU A 60 -18.15 4.28 3.53
C GLU A 60 -18.26 4.43 5.06
N LYS A 61 -19.29 3.82 5.66
CA LYS A 61 -19.47 3.80 7.12
C LYS A 61 -18.36 3.01 7.82
N ALA A 62 -17.96 1.87 7.23
CA ALA A 62 -16.87 1.06 7.73
C ALA A 62 -15.55 1.86 7.77
N ARG A 63 -15.24 2.57 6.69
CA ARG A 63 -14.06 3.43 6.62
C ARG A 63 -14.08 4.52 7.68
N ALA A 64 -15.18 5.27 7.79
CA ALA A 64 -15.31 6.34 8.77
C ALA A 64 -15.16 5.82 10.21
N ALA A 65 -15.65 4.60 10.49
CA ALA A 65 -15.47 3.95 11.78
C ALA A 65 -14.00 3.53 12.03
N TYR A 66 -13.32 2.94 11.03
CA TYR A 66 -11.89 2.62 11.15
C TYR A 66 -11.00 3.86 11.29
N GLU A 67 -11.35 4.97 10.63
CA GLU A 67 -10.62 6.22 10.77
C GLU A 67 -10.72 6.79 12.20
N ARG A 68 -11.92 6.75 12.80
CA ARG A 68 -12.09 7.11 14.23
C ARG A 68 -11.38 6.15 15.17
N ALA A 69 -11.34 4.86 14.85
CA ALA A 69 -10.55 3.89 15.59
C ALA A 69 -9.05 4.21 15.52
N ALA A 70 -8.53 4.53 14.33
CA ALA A 70 -7.15 4.94 14.12
C ALA A 70 -6.79 6.20 14.92
N GLN A 71 -7.62 7.24 14.84
CA GLN A 71 -7.42 8.47 15.62
C GLN A 71 -7.45 8.20 17.12
N SER A 72 -8.35 7.32 17.59
CA SER A 72 -8.40 6.95 19.01
C SER A 72 -7.11 6.23 19.44
N GLN A 73 -6.63 5.28 18.64
CA GLN A 73 -5.37 4.56 18.91
C GLN A 73 -4.14 5.48 18.90
N GLU A 74 -4.11 6.46 17.99
CA GLU A 74 -3.07 7.48 17.96
C GLU A 74 -3.06 8.30 19.25
N ARG A 75 -4.23 8.74 19.73
CA ARG A 75 -4.37 9.52 20.98
C ARG A 75 -3.97 8.73 22.23
N ILE A 76 -4.09 7.40 22.20
CA ILE A 76 -3.62 6.50 23.27
C ILE A 76 -2.09 6.33 23.23
N GLY A 77 -1.45 6.63 22.09
CA GLY A 77 -0.02 6.38 21.85
C GLY A 77 0.26 5.02 21.19
N SER A 78 -0.79 4.30 20.76
CA SER A 78 -0.70 3.00 20.10
C SER A 78 -0.58 3.16 18.57
N VAL A 79 0.51 3.78 18.12
CA VAL A 79 0.74 4.12 16.71
C VAL A 79 0.73 2.92 15.77
N TRP A 80 1.14 1.73 16.24
CA TRP A 80 1.10 0.50 15.43
C TRP A 80 -0.34 0.04 15.12
N HIS A 81 -1.24 0.11 16.11
CA HIS A 81 -2.64 -0.25 15.90
C HIS A 81 -3.35 0.81 15.04
N ALA A 82 -3.01 2.09 15.24
CA ALA A 82 -3.48 3.16 14.37
C ALA A 82 -3.11 2.91 12.89
N ALA A 83 -1.85 2.54 12.63
CA ALA A 83 -1.38 2.20 11.28
C ALA A 83 -2.17 1.03 10.66
N LYS A 84 -2.48 -0.03 11.43
CA LYS A 84 -3.28 -1.17 10.95
C LYS A 84 -4.70 -0.78 10.56
N HIS A 85 -5.33 0.11 11.32
CA HIS A 85 -6.64 0.64 10.96
C HIS A 85 -6.57 1.51 9.69
N LEU A 86 -5.52 2.33 9.53
CA LEU A 86 -5.31 3.14 8.32
C LEU A 86 -5.06 2.27 7.07
N GLU A 87 -4.30 1.18 7.17
CA GLU A 87 -4.16 0.20 6.07
C GLU A 87 -5.53 -0.35 5.64
N THR A 88 -6.40 -0.60 6.62
CA THR A 88 -7.76 -1.10 6.35
C THR A 88 -8.61 -0.02 5.68
N CYS A 89 -8.49 1.25 6.08
CA CYS A 89 -9.11 2.38 5.39
C CYS A 89 -8.63 2.50 3.94
N GLY A 90 -7.33 2.32 3.69
CA GLY A 90 -6.74 2.27 2.36
C GLY A 90 -7.37 1.15 1.53
N ALA A 91 -7.42 -0.08 2.04
CA ALA A 91 -8.05 -1.21 1.36
C ALA A 91 -9.53 -0.94 1.02
N ILE A 92 -10.31 -0.38 1.96
CA ILE A 92 -11.71 -0.03 1.72
C ILE A 92 -11.85 1.09 0.67
N SER A 93 -10.95 2.07 0.68
CA SER A 93 -10.97 3.17 -0.30
C SER A 93 -10.65 2.68 -1.71
N LYS A 94 -9.81 1.64 -1.84
CA LYS A 94 -9.61 0.91 -3.10
C LYS A 94 -10.91 0.28 -3.59
N ASP A 95 -11.62 -0.43 -2.72
CA ASP A 95 -12.90 -1.08 -3.06
C ASP A 95 -13.98 -0.05 -3.45
N LEU A 96 -13.92 1.15 -2.90
CA LEU A 96 -14.78 2.29 -3.25
C LEU A 96 -14.34 3.04 -4.53
N GLY A 97 -13.19 2.70 -5.11
CA GLY A 97 -12.61 3.40 -6.27
C GLY A 97 -12.06 4.80 -5.97
N GLN A 98 -11.84 5.13 -4.70
CA GLN A 98 -11.32 6.43 -4.24
C GLN A 98 -9.79 6.36 -4.10
N PHE A 99 -9.11 6.38 -5.24
CA PHE A 99 -7.67 6.11 -5.35
C PHE A 99 -6.77 7.17 -4.70
N GLU A 100 -7.12 8.46 -4.77
CA GLU A 100 -6.35 9.53 -4.11
C GLU A 100 -6.37 9.39 -2.59
N GLN A 101 -7.55 9.14 -2.00
CA GLN A 101 -7.69 8.92 -0.56
C GLN A 101 -7.00 7.62 -0.13
N MET A 102 -7.04 6.59 -0.99
CA MET A 102 -6.33 5.34 -0.77
C MET A 102 -4.82 5.58 -0.61
N ALA A 103 -4.21 6.33 -1.53
CA ALA A 103 -2.78 6.67 -1.48
C ALA A 103 -2.42 7.37 -0.17
N GLU A 104 -3.21 8.35 0.24
CA GLU A 104 -3.00 9.11 1.47
C GLU A 104 -3.10 8.23 2.72
N PHE A 105 -4.10 7.33 2.80
CA PHE A 105 -4.20 6.39 3.92
C PHE A 105 -2.99 5.44 4.02
N TYR A 106 -2.48 4.94 2.88
CA TYR A 106 -1.28 4.10 2.90
C TYR A 106 -0.02 4.88 3.26
N ARG A 107 0.09 6.16 2.84
CA ARG A 107 1.20 7.04 3.24
C ARG A 107 1.19 7.30 4.75
N GLN A 108 0.03 7.64 5.30
CA GLN A 108 -0.13 7.83 6.74
C GLN A 108 0.15 6.54 7.53
N ALA A 109 -0.33 5.39 7.05
CA ALA A 109 -0.03 4.10 7.66
C ALA A 109 1.48 3.80 7.65
N GLY A 110 2.17 4.07 6.54
CA GLY A 110 3.62 3.94 6.42
C GLY A 110 4.35 4.80 7.45
N ASN A 111 3.96 6.07 7.58
CA ASN A 111 4.54 6.98 8.57
C ASN A 111 4.34 6.49 10.01
N TYR A 112 3.15 5.97 10.35
CA TYR A 112 2.89 5.45 11.70
C TYR A 112 3.63 4.14 11.99
N PHE A 113 3.78 3.24 11.01
CA PHE A 113 4.64 2.06 11.17
C PHE A 113 6.11 2.45 11.35
N ALA A 114 6.57 3.49 10.66
CA ALA A 114 7.93 3.98 10.80
C ALA A 114 8.17 4.58 12.19
N GLN A 115 7.22 5.40 12.69
CA GLN A 115 7.24 5.92 14.06
C GLN A 115 7.20 4.80 15.11
N ALA A 116 6.54 3.68 14.81
CA ALA A 116 6.53 2.49 15.67
C ALA A 116 7.85 1.67 15.62
N GLY A 117 8.87 2.13 14.86
CA GLY A 117 10.13 1.40 14.66
C GLY A 117 9.99 0.16 13.78
N ARG A 118 8.90 0.04 13.01
CA ARG A 118 8.59 -1.11 12.15
C ARG A 118 8.73 -0.72 10.68
N ILE A 119 9.95 -0.39 10.27
CA ILE A 119 10.24 0.13 8.92
C ILE A 119 9.85 -0.85 7.81
N SER A 120 10.08 -2.16 7.99
CA SER A 120 9.63 -3.16 7.02
C SER A 120 8.10 -3.11 6.79
N ALA A 121 7.32 -2.97 7.87
CA ALA A 121 5.87 -2.89 7.76
C ALA A 121 5.41 -1.59 7.10
N ALA A 122 6.13 -0.49 7.32
CA ALA A 122 5.88 0.78 6.69
C ALA A 122 6.07 0.71 5.17
N ALA A 123 7.21 0.17 4.74
CA ALA A 123 7.50 0.00 3.32
C ALA A 123 6.56 -1.01 2.65
N ASP A 124 6.17 -2.10 3.33
CA ASP A 124 5.18 -3.04 2.83
C ASP A 124 3.78 -2.44 2.69
N ALA A 125 3.40 -1.51 3.58
CA ALA A 125 2.14 -0.77 3.48
C ALA A 125 2.16 0.13 2.23
N LEU A 126 3.24 0.89 2.04
CA LEU A 126 3.43 1.77 0.89
C LEU A 126 3.45 0.98 -0.43
N ALA A 127 4.17 -0.15 -0.48
CA ALA A 127 4.23 -1.01 -1.66
C ALA A 127 2.87 -1.62 -2.02
N ARG A 128 2.05 -1.99 -1.02
CA ARG A 128 0.66 -2.45 -1.25
C ARG A 128 -0.23 -1.34 -1.81
N GLY A 129 -0.07 -0.12 -1.33
CA GLY A 129 -0.73 1.06 -1.90
C GLY A 129 -0.30 1.30 -3.34
N ALA A 130 1.00 1.30 -3.62
CA ALA A 130 1.54 1.48 -4.95
C ALA A 130 0.99 0.45 -5.94
N LYS A 131 1.00 -0.84 -5.58
CA LYS A 131 0.45 -1.93 -6.39
C LYS A 131 -1.03 -1.76 -6.72
N ALA A 132 -1.82 -1.20 -5.80
CA ALA A 132 -3.23 -0.96 -6.04
C ALA A 132 -3.49 0.21 -7.03
N LEU A 133 -2.52 1.09 -7.24
CA LEU A 133 -2.62 2.27 -8.11
C LEU A 133 -1.98 2.07 -9.48
N GLU A 134 -1.26 0.96 -9.73
CA GLU A 134 -0.52 0.72 -10.98
C GLU A 134 -1.35 0.95 -12.23
N ASP A 135 -2.62 0.50 -12.23
CA ASP A 135 -3.50 0.60 -13.40
C ASP A 135 -4.28 1.93 -13.48
N LYS A 136 -4.33 2.71 -12.40
CA LYS A 136 -5.22 3.89 -12.30
C LYS A 136 -4.46 5.21 -12.24
N ALA A 137 -3.38 5.23 -11.46
CA ALA A 137 -2.54 6.40 -11.25
C ALA A 137 -1.06 5.96 -11.20
N PRO A 138 -0.47 5.59 -12.35
CA PRO A 138 0.89 5.05 -12.40
C PRO A 138 1.96 6.05 -11.91
N ALA A 139 1.70 7.35 -12.03
CA ALA A 139 2.58 8.39 -11.50
C ALA A 139 2.58 8.47 -9.96
N GLU A 140 1.44 8.19 -9.33
CA GLU A 140 1.32 8.16 -7.87
C GLU A 140 1.84 6.82 -7.32
N ALA A 141 1.60 5.71 -8.04
CA ALA A 141 2.18 4.42 -7.74
C ALA A 141 3.72 4.46 -7.72
N SER A 142 4.35 5.12 -8.71
CA SER A 142 5.81 5.26 -8.72
C SER A 142 6.34 6.12 -7.56
N ALA A 143 5.59 7.14 -7.15
CA ALA A 143 5.94 7.94 -5.97
C ALA A 143 5.90 7.11 -4.68
N LEU A 144 4.83 6.33 -4.47
CA LEU A 144 4.71 5.44 -3.31
C LEU A 144 5.78 4.34 -3.29
N TYR A 145 6.13 3.77 -4.45
CA TYR A 145 7.26 2.84 -4.53
C TYR A 145 8.57 3.52 -4.16
N GLY A 146 8.79 4.76 -4.58
CA GLY A 146 9.96 5.55 -4.16
C GLY A 146 10.02 5.74 -2.64
N GLU A 147 8.91 6.16 -2.02
CA GLU A 147 8.79 6.32 -0.56
C GLU A 147 9.04 4.99 0.18
N ALA A 148 8.54 3.86 -0.34
CA ALA A 148 8.78 2.53 0.24
C ALA A 148 10.26 2.12 0.21
N LEU A 149 10.97 2.48 -0.85
CA LEU A 149 12.39 2.19 -1.02
C LEU A 149 13.26 3.06 -0.10
N GLU A 150 12.92 4.34 0.06
CA GLU A 150 13.56 5.24 1.02
C GLU A 150 13.46 4.69 2.46
N GLN A 151 12.30 4.14 2.83
CA GLN A 151 12.10 3.47 4.12
C GLN A 151 13.03 2.26 4.27
N TYR A 152 13.04 1.35 3.29
CA TYR A 152 13.90 0.16 3.36
C TYR A 152 15.40 0.48 3.41
N GLU A 153 15.82 1.57 2.80
CA GLU A 153 17.20 2.04 2.87
C GLU A 153 17.58 2.52 4.27
N SER A 154 16.73 3.33 4.91
CA SER A 154 16.95 3.81 6.28
C SER A 154 17.18 2.67 7.29
N ASP A 155 16.54 1.51 7.06
CA ASP A 155 16.65 0.31 7.91
C ASP A 155 17.78 -0.66 7.50
N GLY A 156 18.47 -0.41 6.38
CA GLY A 156 19.53 -1.28 5.85
C GLY A 156 19.04 -2.65 5.35
N LYS A 157 17.72 -2.84 5.14
CA LYS A 157 17.12 -4.11 4.72
C LYS A 157 17.03 -4.24 3.21
N GLU A 158 18.18 -4.18 2.55
CA GLU A 158 18.32 -4.19 1.10
C GLU A 158 17.70 -5.42 0.40
N ALA A 159 17.62 -6.56 1.08
CA ALA A 159 17.01 -7.77 0.53
C ALA A 159 15.51 -7.58 0.25
N GLN A 160 14.80 -6.90 1.15
CA GLN A 160 13.36 -6.63 1.01
C GLN A 160 13.10 -5.50 0.01
N ALA A 161 14.03 -4.53 -0.08
CA ALA A 161 13.98 -3.48 -1.08
C ALA A 161 13.98 -4.05 -2.51
N THR A 162 14.72 -5.13 -2.76
CA THR A 162 14.87 -5.77 -4.08
C THR A 162 13.52 -6.15 -4.71
N ASP A 163 12.59 -6.69 -3.93
CA ASP A 163 11.25 -7.07 -4.42
C ASP A 163 10.40 -5.85 -4.79
N VAL A 164 10.48 -4.79 -3.99
CA VAL A 164 9.79 -3.52 -4.24
C VAL A 164 10.39 -2.82 -5.47
N PHE A 165 11.72 -2.81 -5.60
CA PHE A 165 12.43 -2.32 -6.79
C PHE A 165 11.96 -3.05 -8.05
N ARG A 166 11.83 -4.39 -8.00
CA ARG A 166 11.36 -5.19 -9.13
C ARG A 166 9.95 -4.80 -9.56
N GLN A 167 9.05 -4.55 -8.61
CA GLN A 167 7.67 -4.13 -8.88
C GLN A 167 7.63 -2.72 -9.50
N ALA A 168 8.40 -1.77 -8.95
CA ALA A 168 8.50 -0.42 -9.48
C ALA A 168 9.02 -0.39 -10.93
N ILE A 169 10.01 -1.22 -11.25
CA ILE A 169 10.55 -1.33 -12.62
C ILE A 169 9.50 -1.92 -13.55
N ALA A 170 8.79 -2.98 -13.14
CA ALA A 170 7.75 -3.59 -13.96
C ALA A 170 6.66 -2.58 -14.36
N LEU A 171 6.26 -1.70 -13.43
CA LEU A 171 5.33 -0.61 -13.69
C LEU A 171 5.86 0.37 -14.76
N LEU A 172 7.11 0.80 -14.65
CA LEU A 172 7.73 1.73 -15.59
C LEU A 172 7.87 1.12 -16.99
N VAL A 173 8.24 -0.16 -17.06
CA VAL A 173 8.34 -0.91 -18.31
C VAL A 173 6.97 -0.97 -18.98
N LYS A 174 5.91 -1.37 -18.24
CA LYS A 174 4.54 -1.41 -18.75
C LYS A 174 4.10 -0.06 -19.33
N ARG A 175 4.36 1.03 -18.61
CA ARG A 175 4.00 2.39 -19.05
C ARG A 175 4.69 2.80 -20.35
N GLN A 176 5.97 2.47 -20.52
CA GLN A 176 6.70 2.81 -21.74
C GLN A 176 6.25 1.97 -22.93
N TYR A 177 5.92 0.69 -22.73
CA TYR A 177 5.32 -0.13 -23.78
C TYR A 177 3.98 0.43 -24.26
N GLU A 178 3.16 0.95 -23.34
CA GLU A 178 1.87 1.59 -23.66
C GLU A 178 2.05 2.94 -24.40
N SER A 179 3.12 3.69 -24.11
CA SER A 179 3.41 4.99 -24.75
C SER A 179 4.03 4.86 -26.14
N ASP A 180 5.04 3.99 -26.29
CA ASP A 180 5.94 4.04 -27.45
C ASP A 180 5.65 2.93 -28.48
N GLY A 181 4.74 2.00 -28.19
CA GLY A 181 4.23 1.00 -29.16
C GLY A 181 5.28 0.07 -29.79
N LYS A 182 6.56 0.16 -29.41
CA LYS A 182 7.68 -0.66 -29.88
C LYS A 182 8.69 -0.87 -28.76
N GLU A 183 9.40 -2.00 -28.87
CA GLU A 183 10.41 -2.54 -27.95
C GLU A 183 11.11 -1.47 -27.11
N VAL A 184 10.63 -1.32 -25.89
CA VAL A 184 11.34 -0.54 -24.89
C VAL A 184 12.58 -1.34 -24.53
N HIS A 185 13.76 -0.78 -24.81
CA HIS A 185 14.99 -1.38 -24.31
C HIS A 185 14.92 -1.37 -22.79
N ALA A 186 14.72 -2.56 -22.20
CA ALA A 186 14.61 -2.75 -20.77
C ALA A 186 15.73 -2.00 -20.02
N THR A 187 16.93 -1.94 -20.61
CA THR A 187 18.11 -1.22 -20.11
C THR A 187 17.89 0.28 -19.90
N ASP A 188 17.12 0.96 -20.75
CA ASP A 188 16.84 2.39 -20.59
C ASP A 188 15.77 2.64 -19.52
N VAL A 189 14.82 1.73 -19.37
CA VAL A 189 13.85 1.75 -18.25
C VAL A 189 14.56 1.50 -16.93
N PHE A 190 15.43 0.50 -16.90
CA PHE A 190 16.30 0.22 -15.76
C PHE A 190 17.18 1.43 -15.44
N ARG A 191 17.78 2.08 -16.45
CA ARG A 191 18.59 3.28 -16.28
C ARG A 191 17.75 4.47 -15.77
N GLN A 192 16.54 4.68 -16.27
CA GLN A 192 15.64 5.73 -15.78
C GLN A 192 15.12 5.46 -14.38
N ALA A 193 14.76 4.22 -14.06
CA ALA A 193 14.35 3.80 -12.72
C ALA A 193 15.50 4.03 -11.72
N ILE A 194 16.71 3.56 -12.06
CA ILE A 194 17.91 3.81 -11.27
C ILE A 194 18.20 5.32 -11.18
N ALA A 195 18.08 6.08 -12.27
CA ALA A 195 18.35 7.52 -12.25
C ALA A 195 17.32 8.34 -11.46
N LEU A 196 16.03 7.95 -11.48
CA LEU A 196 14.99 8.55 -10.64
C LEU A 196 15.25 8.30 -9.16
N LEU A 197 15.72 7.08 -8.84
CA LEU A 197 16.01 6.67 -7.47
C LEU A 197 17.32 7.33 -6.99
N VAL A 198 18.37 7.35 -7.82
CA VAL A 198 19.67 7.99 -7.53
C VAL A 198 19.57 9.53 -7.45
N LYS A 199 18.71 10.19 -8.24
CA LYS A 199 18.51 11.66 -8.17
C LYS A 199 17.94 12.14 -6.83
N ARG A 200 17.32 11.25 -6.06
CA ARG A 200 16.68 11.57 -4.78
C ARG A 200 17.56 11.28 -3.56
N GLN A 201 18.88 11.12 -3.75
CA GLN A 201 19.86 10.71 -2.72
C GLN A 201 19.53 9.34 -2.09
N VAL A 202 19.02 8.40 -2.88
CA VAL A 202 18.81 7.01 -2.44
C VAL A 202 20.15 6.27 -2.62
N GLY A 203 20.87 6.09 -1.53
CA GLY A 203 22.14 5.35 -1.40
C GLY A 203 22.00 3.83 -1.47
N CYS A 204 20.85 3.31 -1.92
CA CYS A 204 20.60 1.89 -2.16
C CYS A 204 21.35 1.31 -3.39
N GLN A 205 22.66 1.58 -3.49
CA GLN A 205 23.49 1.14 -4.63
C GLN A 205 23.57 -0.38 -4.74
N ALA A 206 23.52 -1.12 -3.62
CA ALA A 206 23.67 -2.58 -3.62
C ALA A 206 22.38 -3.33 -4.00
N ALA A 207 21.19 -2.85 -3.62
CA ALA A 207 19.93 -3.41 -4.11
C ALA A 207 19.71 -3.06 -5.59
N ALA A 208 19.98 -1.80 -5.96
CA ALA A 208 19.98 -1.37 -7.36
C ALA A 208 20.98 -2.18 -8.20
N ALA A 209 22.20 -2.40 -7.70
CA ALA A 209 23.21 -3.21 -8.38
C ALA A 209 22.83 -4.70 -8.46
N ARG A 210 22.21 -5.29 -7.44
CA ARG A 210 21.74 -6.69 -7.49
C ARG A 210 20.59 -6.86 -8.49
N CYS A 211 19.61 -5.96 -8.47
CA CYS A 211 18.55 -5.93 -9.48
C CYS A 211 19.14 -5.71 -10.88
N TRP A 212 20.10 -4.79 -11.03
CA TRP A 212 20.76 -4.51 -12.29
C TRP A 212 21.57 -5.71 -12.80
N GLN A 213 22.36 -6.36 -11.95
CA GLN A 213 23.10 -7.59 -12.28
C GLN A 213 22.16 -8.72 -12.70
N GLY A 214 21.07 -8.95 -11.95
CA GLY A 214 20.06 -9.94 -12.31
C GLY A 214 19.38 -9.63 -13.64
N SER A 215 19.05 -8.36 -13.90
CA SER A 215 18.35 -7.92 -15.11
C SER A 215 19.26 -7.94 -16.34
N VAL A 216 20.51 -7.49 -16.20
CA VAL A 216 21.56 -7.60 -17.23
C VAL A 216 21.83 -9.07 -17.55
N GLY A 217 21.87 -9.95 -16.54
CA GLY A 217 21.99 -11.40 -16.75
C GLY A 217 20.84 -11.99 -17.56
N VAL A 218 19.59 -11.62 -17.25
CA VAL A 218 18.40 -12.07 -18.01
C VAL A 218 18.39 -11.51 -19.44
N ILE A 219 18.78 -10.25 -19.63
CA ILE A 219 18.84 -9.61 -20.98
C ILE A 219 19.98 -10.20 -21.82
N LEU A 220 21.17 -10.40 -21.25
CA LEU A 220 22.28 -11.08 -21.92
C LEU A 220 21.93 -12.53 -22.26
N ALA A 221 21.24 -13.24 -21.36
CA ALA A 221 20.77 -14.59 -21.64
C ALA A 221 19.70 -14.62 -22.76
N ALA A 222 18.76 -13.68 -22.77
CA ALA A 222 17.73 -13.59 -23.80
C ALA A 222 18.31 -13.24 -25.18
N THR A 223 19.26 -12.30 -25.24
CA THR A 223 19.95 -11.92 -26.48
C THR A 223 20.87 -13.04 -26.99
N ALA A 224 21.57 -13.75 -26.09
CA ALA A 224 22.36 -14.94 -26.44
C ALA A 224 21.48 -16.09 -26.97
N ALA A 225 20.32 -16.33 -26.35
CA ALA A 225 19.36 -17.34 -26.79
C ALA A 225 18.76 -16.98 -28.17
N ALA A 226 18.44 -15.70 -28.41
CA ALA A 226 17.96 -15.22 -29.70
C ALA A 226 19.04 -15.36 -30.80
N ALA A 227 20.30 -15.05 -30.48
CA ALA A 227 21.43 -15.24 -31.39
C ALA A 227 21.68 -16.73 -31.72
N ALA A 228 21.57 -17.61 -30.72
CA ALA A 228 21.70 -19.06 -30.93
C ALA A 228 20.57 -19.63 -31.79
N ALA A 229 19.33 -19.17 -31.59
CA ALA A 229 18.18 -19.55 -32.42
C ALA A 229 18.33 -19.07 -33.88
N ALA A 230 18.84 -17.85 -34.10
CA ALA A 230 19.12 -17.34 -35.43
C ALA A 230 20.24 -18.13 -36.14
N ALA A 231 21.30 -18.52 -35.42
CA ALA A 231 22.37 -19.36 -35.95
C ALA A 231 21.89 -20.78 -36.32
N ALA A 232 21.01 -21.38 -35.51
CA ALA A 232 20.41 -22.67 -35.81
C ALA A 232 19.47 -22.62 -37.04
N ALA A 233 18.70 -21.54 -37.18
CA ALA A 233 17.85 -21.33 -38.36
C ALA A 233 18.68 -21.15 -39.65
N ALA A 234 19.81 -20.43 -39.59
CA ALA A 234 20.72 -20.29 -40.73
C ALA A 234 21.39 -21.61 -41.13
N ALA A 235 21.69 -22.49 -40.17
CA ALA A 235 22.28 -23.81 -40.41
C ALA A 235 21.30 -24.84 -41.00
N THR A 236 19.98 -24.59 -40.94
CA THR A 236 18.95 -25.51 -41.46
C THR A 236 18.53 -25.17 -42.89
N VAL A 237 18.97 -24.01 -43.41
CA VAL A 237 18.63 -23.50 -44.76
C VAL A 237 19.81 -23.68 -45.76
N MET A 238 20.95 -24.21 -45.30
CA MET A 238 22.04 -24.73 -46.15
C MET A 238 21.93 -26.24 -46.31
#